data_AF-A0A4Q3A5D8-F1
#
_entry.id   AF-A0A4Q3A5D8-F1
#
_cell.length_a   1.000
_cell.length_b   1.000
_cell.length_c   1.000
_cell.angle_alpha   90.00
_cell.angle_beta   90.00
_cell.angle_gamma   90.00
#
_symmetry.space_group_name_H-M   'P 1'
#
loop_
_entity.id
_entity.type
_entity.pdbx_description
1 polymer ?
#
loop_
_entity_poly.entity_id
_entity_poly.type
_entity_poly.pdbx_seq_one_letter_code
_entity_poly.pdbx_strand_id
1 'polypeptide(L)'
;MSSLRSIHSFADLLSYLADELDWPVDEYDLDELTFDYDADELGLKAEEAAKLKGGRIRQLRPLPGGQPWGIFFVEFENKTLPVVVLRRILSNLVTKKRANAAEAKRWAPADLLFVSAFGETNNPEIAFAHFYKDPDTSELPILRVLGWDGGDTPLKVAHVDHVLRSRLNWPEKPTDHAAWRSQWAGAFRHRFTSRF
;
A
#
# COMPACT_ATOMS: atom_id res chain seq x y z
N MET A 1 -0.36 -0.36 22.08
CA MET A 1 0.95 -0.52 21.44
C MET A 1 0.95 -1.81 20.65
N SER A 2 0.42 -1.72 19.44
CA SER A 2 0.43 -2.78 18.43
C SER A 2 1.84 -2.88 17.85
N SER A 3 2.39 -4.09 17.81
CA SER A 3 3.72 -4.35 17.25
C SER A 3 3.58 -4.77 15.80
N LEU A 4 4.50 -4.36 14.93
CA LEU A 4 4.53 -4.88 13.55
C LEU A 4 4.55 -6.41 13.47
N ARG A 5 5.11 -7.09 14.47
CA ARG A 5 5.17 -8.55 14.53
C ARG A 5 3.84 -9.23 14.79
N SER A 6 2.84 -8.53 15.35
CA SER A 6 1.51 -9.10 15.59
C SER A 6 0.57 -8.90 14.40
N ILE A 7 1.03 -8.29 13.30
CA ILE A 7 0.22 -8.05 12.12
C ILE A 7 0.23 -9.33 11.27
N HIS A 8 -0.84 -10.12 11.37
CA HIS A 8 -1.01 -11.36 10.60
C HIS A 8 -2.25 -11.35 9.73
N SER A 9 -3.13 -10.38 9.94
CA SER A 9 -4.36 -10.20 9.19
C SER A 9 -4.52 -8.76 8.75
N PHE A 10 -5.46 -8.56 7.83
CA PHE A 10 -5.85 -7.24 7.41
C PHE A 10 -6.47 -6.41 8.56
N ALA A 11 -7.17 -7.07 9.50
CA ALA A 11 -7.71 -6.39 10.69
C ALA A 11 -6.59 -5.86 11.60
N ASP A 12 -5.55 -6.67 11.86
CA ASP A 12 -4.40 -6.23 12.66
C ASP A 12 -3.68 -5.05 12.00
N LEU A 13 -3.60 -5.05 10.67
CA LEU A 13 -3.03 -3.96 9.90
C LEU A 13 -3.85 -2.68 10.07
N LEU A 14 -5.18 -2.75 9.95
CA LEU A 14 -6.05 -1.59 10.17
C LEU A 14 -5.92 -1.04 11.59
N SER A 15 -5.88 -1.90 12.61
CA SER A 15 -5.64 -1.48 14.00
C SER A 15 -4.28 -0.79 14.16
N TYR A 16 -3.22 -1.31 13.52
CA TYR A 16 -1.92 -0.64 13.53
C TYR A 16 -1.95 0.72 12.81
N LEU A 17 -2.64 0.84 11.67
CA LEU A 17 -2.79 2.11 10.96
C LEU A 17 -3.53 3.15 11.81
N ALA A 18 -4.59 2.73 12.53
CA ALA A 18 -5.32 3.62 13.43
C ALA A 18 -4.50 3.99 14.68
N ASP A 19 -4.10 3.00 15.47
CA ASP A 19 -3.54 3.20 16.81
C ASP A 19 -2.12 3.79 16.79
N GLU A 20 -1.32 3.44 15.78
CA GLU A 20 0.10 3.73 15.77
C GLU A 20 0.51 4.76 14.70
N LEU A 21 -0.32 4.91 13.65
CA LEU A 21 -0.11 5.86 12.56
C LEU A 21 -1.18 6.97 12.50
N ASP A 22 -2.16 7.00 13.41
CA ASP A 22 -3.24 8.00 13.47
C ASP A 22 -4.14 8.06 12.22
N TRP A 23 -4.26 6.96 11.46
CA TRP A 23 -5.15 6.95 10.29
C TRP A 23 -6.61 6.92 10.75
N PRO A 24 -7.50 7.74 10.15
CA PRO A 24 -8.92 7.76 10.49
C PRO A 24 -9.67 6.59 9.85
N VAL A 25 -9.34 5.36 10.28
CA VAL A 25 -9.90 4.10 9.76
C VAL A 25 -10.68 3.31 10.80
N ASP A 26 -10.62 3.69 12.06
CA ASP A 26 -11.35 3.08 13.19
C ASP A 26 -12.84 3.46 13.24
N GLU A 27 -13.22 4.53 12.54
CA GLU A 27 -14.60 5.04 12.49
C GLU A 27 -15.55 4.19 11.62
N TYR A 28 -15.04 3.22 10.85
CA TYR A 28 -15.79 2.55 9.79
C TYR A 28 -15.52 1.04 9.73
N ASP A 29 -16.52 0.27 9.33
CA ASP A 29 -16.34 -1.15 9.03
C ASP A 29 -15.51 -1.36 7.74
N LEU A 30 -14.85 -2.52 7.63
CA LEU A 30 -13.96 -2.86 6.52
C LEU A 30 -14.60 -2.70 5.13
N ASP A 31 -15.86 -3.11 4.98
CA ASP A 31 -16.61 -3.02 3.73
C ASP A 31 -16.99 -1.57 3.39
N GLU A 32 -17.08 -0.70 4.40
CA GLU A 32 -17.32 0.73 4.23
C GLU A 32 -16.01 1.48 3.92
N LEU A 33 -14.89 1.02 4.47
CA LEU A 33 -13.56 1.59 4.25
C LEU A 33 -13.00 1.32 2.86
N THR A 34 -13.52 0.34 2.14
CA THR A 34 -12.91 -0.11 0.89
C THR A 34 -13.87 -0.18 -0.29
N PHE A 35 -13.29 -0.22 -1.49
CA PHE A 35 -13.91 -0.64 -2.73
C PHE A 35 -13.18 -1.89 -3.23
N ASP A 36 -13.92 -2.93 -3.55
CA ASP A 36 -13.36 -4.11 -4.23
C ASP A 36 -13.19 -3.82 -5.73
N TYR A 37 -12.06 -4.26 -6.27
CA TYR A 37 -11.82 -4.40 -7.70
C TYR A 37 -11.65 -5.87 -8.04
N ASP A 38 -12.29 -6.28 -9.13
CA ASP A 38 -11.98 -7.54 -9.76
C ASP A 38 -10.65 -7.42 -10.54
N ALA A 39 -9.95 -8.55 -10.68
CA ALA A 39 -8.63 -8.57 -11.29
C ALA A 39 -8.61 -8.07 -12.75
N ASP A 40 -9.68 -8.35 -13.51
CA ASP A 40 -9.84 -7.95 -14.90
C ASP A 40 -10.10 -6.44 -15.05
N GLU A 41 -10.81 -5.80 -14.11
CA GLU A 41 -10.96 -4.35 -14.04
C GLU A 41 -9.60 -3.65 -13.93
N LEU A 42 -8.66 -4.28 -13.23
CA LEU A 42 -7.28 -3.82 -13.05
C LEU A 42 -6.32 -4.30 -14.15
N GLY A 43 -6.85 -4.90 -15.22
CA GLY A 43 -6.08 -5.30 -16.40
C GLY A 43 -5.19 -6.51 -16.18
N LEU A 44 -5.47 -7.32 -15.16
CA LEU A 44 -4.75 -8.56 -14.89
C LEU A 44 -5.29 -9.70 -15.76
N LYS A 45 -4.37 -10.51 -16.29
CA LYS A 45 -4.73 -11.75 -16.99
C LYS A 45 -5.08 -12.84 -15.99
N ALA A 46 -5.74 -13.92 -16.44
CA ALA A 46 -6.13 -15.04 -15.59
C ALA A 46 -4.96 -15.61 -14.75
N GLU A 47 -3.78 -15.76 -15.35
CA GLU A 47 -2.56 -16.23 -14.67
C GLU A 47 -2.06 -15.29 -13.56
N GLU A 48 -2.36 -13.99 -13.67
CA GLU A 48 -1.99 -12.96 -12.70
C GLU A 48 -3.06 -12.81 -11.64
N ALA A 49 -4.33 -12.92 -12.03
CA ALA A 49 -5.47 -12.96 -11.12
C ALA A 49 -5.38 -14.15 -10.16
N ALA A 50 -4.94 -15.32 -10.64
CA ALA A 50 -4.73 -16.51 -9.83
C ALA A 50 -3.68 -16.35 -8.71
N LYS A 51 -2.88 -15.29 -8.75
CA LYS A 51 -1.91 -14.95 -7.70
C LYS A 51 -2.55 -14.18 -6.54
N LEU A 52 -3.73 -13.59 -6.76
CA LEU A 52 -4.44 -12.82 -5.75
C LEU A 52 -5.26 -13.75 -4.87
N LYS A 53 -5.08 -13.64 -3.56
CA LYS A 53 -5.91 -14.35 -2.59
C LYS A 53 -7.32 -13.78 -2.64
N GLY A 54 -8.30 -14.64 -2.92
CA GLY A 54 -9.69 -14.23 -3.14
C GLY A 54 -9.96 -13.51 -4.46
N GLY A 55 -8.98 -13.36 -5.36
CA GLY A 55 -9.16 -12.82 -6.71
C GLY A 55 -9.47 -11.33 -6.80
N ARG A 56 -9.35 -10.58 -5.70
CA ARG A 56 -9.75 -9.16 -5.59
C ARG A 56 -8.64 -8.28 -5.06
N ILE A 57 -8.76 -6.99 -5.34
CA ILE A 57 -7.89 -5.93 -4.81
C ILE A 57 -8.78 -4.90 -4.12
N ARG A 58 -8.46 -4.53 -2.87
CA ARG A 58 -9.26 -3.57 -2.12
C ARG A 58 -8.61 -2.19 -2.20
N GLN A 59 -9.34 -1.18 -2.62
CA GLN A 59 -8.89 0.20 -2.54
C GLN A 59 -9.51 0.87 -1.32
N LEU A 60 -8.71 1.51 -0.48
CA LEU A 60 -9.21 2.37 0.59
C LEU A 60 -9.99 3.54 -0.03
N ARG A 61 -11.19 3.80 0.49
CA ARG A 61 -11.95 4.99 0.12
C ARG A 61 -11.17 6.25 0.50
N PRO A 62 -11.36 7.36 -0.23
CA PRO A 62 -10.73 8.61 0.15
C PRO A 62 -11.16 9.00 1.57
N LEU A 63 -10.20 9.05 2.48
CA LEU A 63 -10.41 9.53 3.84
C LEU A 63 -10.48 11.08 3.87
N PRO A 64 -10.93 11.69 4.98
CA PRO A 64 -11.08 13.13 5.11
C PRO A 64 -9.84 13.95 4.74
N GLY A 65 -10.02 15.20 4.32
CA GLY A 65 -8.91 16.09 3.95
C GLY A 65 -8.50 16.05 2.47
N GLY A 66 -9.21 15.30 1.63
CA GLY A 66 -8.98 15.28 0.19
C GLY A 66 -7.74 14.49 -0.20
N GLN A 67 -7.55 13.32 0.44
CA GLN A 67 -6.41 12.43 0.31
C GLN A 67 -5.75 12.44 -1.10
N PRO A 68 -4.47 12.81 -1.20
CA PRO A 68 -3.76 12.82 -2.48
C PRO A 68 -3.39 11.42 -2.95
N TRP A 69 -3.37 10.42 -2.05
CA TRP A 69 -2.92 9.06 -2.28
C TRP A 69 -4.06 8.09 -2.65
N GLY A 70 -3.81 7.19 -3.59
CA GLY A 70 -4.62 6.00 -3.85
C GLY A 70 -4.00 4.81 -3.12
N ILE A 71 -4.72 4.27 -2.15
CA ILE A 71 -4.20 3.24 -1.25
C ILE A 71 -4.89 1.93 -1.59
N PHE A 72 -4.10 0.89 -1.90
CA PHE A 72 -4.58 -0.40 -2.37
C PHE A 72 -4.03 -1.52 -1.50
N PHE A 73 -4.92 -2.33 -0.95
CA PHE A 73 -4.59 -3.54 -0.23
C PHE A 73 -4.67 -4.74 -1.17
N VAL A 74 -3.60 -5.54 -1.19
CA VAL A 74 -3.48 -6.68 -2.10
C VAL A 74 -2.98 -7.89 -1.32
N GLU A 75 -3.80 -8.94 -1.23
CA GLU A 75 -3.37 -10.21 -0.66
C GLU A 75 -2.95 -11.15 -1.79
N PHE A 76 -1.78 -11.78 -1.67
CA PHE A 76 -1.26 -12.75 -2.64
C PHE A 76 -1.15 -14.16 -2.04
N GLU A 77 -1.37 -15.17 -2.87
CA GLU A 77 -1.10 -16.59 -2.56
C GLU A 77 0.40 -16.95 -2.71
N ASN A 78 1.20 -16.02 -3.26
CA ASN A 78 2.61 -16.24 -3.53
C ASN A 78 3.46 -16.16 -2.27
N LYS A 79 4.55 -16.94 -2.25
CA LYS A 79 5.58 -16.84 -1.20
C LYS A 79 6.42 -15.56 -1.26
N THR A 80 6.50 -14.94 -2.43
CA THR A 80 7.26 -13.70 -2.66
C THR A 80 6.36 -12.66 -3.31
N LEU A 81 6.68 -11.37 -3.10
CA LEU A 81 5.90 -10.26 -3.62
C LEU A 81 5.86 -10.25 -5.16
N PRO A 82 4.69 -10.41 -5.81
CA PRO A 82 4.59 -10.40 -7.27
C PRO A 82 4.70 -8.99 -7.86
N VAL A 83 5.92 -8.42 -7.90
CA VAL A 83 6.21 -7.05 -8.37
C VAL A 83 5.65 -6.77 -9.77
N VAL A 84 5.65 -7.76 -10.66
CA VAL A 84 5.10 -7.62 -12.02
C VAL A 84 3.59 -7.36 -11.99
N VAL A 85 2.86 -8.01 -11.08
CA VAL A 85 1.41 -7.80 -10.90
C VAL A 85 1.14 -6.38 -10.41
N LEU A 86 1.87 -5.91 -9.39
CA LEU A 86 1.77 -4.53 -8.90
C LEU A 86 2.04 -3.49 -9.99
N ARG A 87 3.06 -3.71 -10.84
CA ARG A 87 3.36 -2.83 -11.99
C ARG A 87 2.23 -2.78 -13.01
N ARG A 88 1.51 -3.88 -13.21
CA ARG A 88 0.37 -3.93 -14.13
C ARG A 88 -0.86 -3.21 -13.57
N ILE A 89 -1.17 -3.45 -12.29
CA ILE A 89 -2.24 -2.73 -11.58
C ILE A 89 -1.98 -1.22 -11.68
N LEU A 90 -0.76 -0.77 -11.36
CA LEU A 90 -0.35 0.62 -11.54
C LEU A 90 -0.61 1.12 -12.96
N SER A 91 -0.08 0.43 -13.98
CA SER A 91 -0.18 0.85 -15.38
C SER A 91 -1.64 1.06 -15.78
N ASN A 92 -2.53 0.15 -15.36
CA ASN A 92 -3.95 0.25 -15.66
C ASN A 92 -4.64 1.37 -14.86
N LEU A 93 -4.30 1.58 -13.58
CA LEU A 93 -4.85 2.65 -12.74
C LEU A 93 -4.47 4.07 -13.20
N VAL A 94 -3.26 4.24 -13.75
CA VAL A 94 -2.79 5.54 -14.26
C VAL A 94 -3.39 5.84 -15.64
N THR A 95 -3.68 4.81 -16.43
CA THR A 95 -4.18 4.96 -17.80
C THR A 95 -5.70 5.02 -17.88
N LYS A 96 -6.43 4.25 -17.07
CA LYS A 96 -7.90 4.18 -17.10
C LYS A 96 -8.55 5.12 -16.07
N LYS A 97 -9.67 5.72 -16.48
CA LYS A 97 -10.61 6.43 -15.59
C LYS A 97 -11.61 5.41 -15.05
N ARG A 98 -12.01 5.50 -13.77
CA ARG A 98 -13.13 4.70 -13.24
C ARG A 98 -14.38 4.88 -14.12
N ALA A 99 -15.07 3.78 -14.42
CA ALA A 99 -16.28 3.78 -15.26
C ALA A 99 -17.53 4.24 -14.48
N ASN A 100 -17.56 4.08 -13.15
CA ASN A 100 -18.65 4.50 -12.28
C ASN A 100 -18.13 5.32 -11.08
N ALA A 101 -18.93 6.31 -10.68
CA ALA A 101 -18.78 7.24 -9.55
C ALA A 101 -18.10 8.59 -9.83
N ALA A 102 -18.70 9.64 -9.26
CA ALA A 102 -18.37 11.06 -9.33
C ALA A 102 -16.96 11.45 -8.83
N GLU A 103 -16.12 10.47 -8.50
CA GLU A 103 -14.82 10.60 -7.85
C GLU A 103 -13.68 10.00 -8.68
N ALA A 104 -13.84 9.89 -10.00
CA ALA A 104 -12.84 9.31 -10.89
C ALA A 104 -11.58 10.19 -11.00
N LYS A 105 -10.73 10.16 -9.98
CA LYS A 105 -9.41 10.79 -9.93
C LYS A 105 -8.45 9.95 -10.79
N ARG A 106 -7.83 10.58 -11.79
CA ARG A 106 -6.66 9.98 -12.46
C ARG A 106 -5.52 10.04 -11.46
N TRP A 107 -5.03 8.88 -11.03
CA TRP A 107 -3.90 8.83 -10.10
C TRP A 107 -2.61 9.19 -10.83
N ALA A 108 -1.78 10.04 -10.22
CA ALA A 108 -0.38 10.11 -10.61
C ALA A 108 0.31 8.82 -10.13
N PRO A 109 1.29 8.26 -10.86
CA PRO A 109 2.03 7.08 -10.41
C PRO A 109 2.66 7.26 -9.01
N ALA A 110 3.13 8.47 -8.71
CA ALA A 110 3.72 8.85 -7.44
C ALA A 110 2.69 9.13 -6.33
N ASP A 111 1.40 8.99 -6.62
CA ASP A 111 0.31 9.14 -5.66
C ASP A 111 -0.29 7.78 -5.29
N LEU A 112 0.38 6.65 -5.60
CA LEU A 112 -0.11 5.33 -5.24
C LEU A 112 0.73 4.67 -4.14
N LEU A 113 0.02 4.03 -3.20
CA LEU A 113 0.56 3.19 -2.16
C LEU A 113 -0.11 1.82 -2.21
N PHE A 114 0.68 0.77 -2.37
CA PHE A 114 0.21 -0.61 -2.26
C PHE A 114 0.63 -1.16 -0.90
N VAL A 115 -0.30 -1.74 -0.16
CA VAL A 115 -0.02 -2.50 1.06
C VAL A 115 -0.36 -3.95 0.77
N SER A 116 0.67 -4.79 0.68
CA SER A 116 0.55 -6.17 0.23
C SER A 116 0.79 -7.13 1.37
N ALA A 117 -0.03 -8.18 1.46
CA ALA A 117 0.23 -9.35 2.29
C ALA A 117 0.52 -10.56 1.40
N PHE A 118 1.58 -11.31 1.69
CA PHE A 118 2.00 -12.48 0.93
C PHE A 118 2.83 -13.39 1.84
N GLY A 119 3.35 -14.52 1.34
CA GLY A 119 4.15 -15.43 2.15
C GLY A 119 3.34 -16.60 2.69
N GLU A 120 3.76 -17.15 3.83
CA GLU A 120 3.13 -18.33 4.41
C GLU A 120 1.86 -17.96 5.18
N THR A 121 0.82 -18.81 5.12
CA THR A 121 -0.48 -18.54 5.77
C THR A 121 -0.38 -18.23 7.26
N ASN A 122 0.60 -18.83 7.96
CA ASN A 122 0.80 -18.63 9.40
C ASN A 122 1.82 -17.54 9.73
N ASN A 123 2.53 -17.01 8.74
CA ASN A 123 3.54 -15.97 8.90
C ASN A 123 3.61 -15.11 7.63
N PRO A 124 2.58 -14.31 7.36
CA PRO A 124 2.58 -13.46 6.17
C PRO A 124 3.64 -12.35 6.31
N GLU A 125 4.30 -12.04 5.20
CA GLU A 125 5.08 -10.83 5.03
C GLU A 125 4.13 -9.70 4.62
N ILE A 126 4.25 -8.56 5.30
CA ILE A 126 3.54 -7.34 4.93
C ILE A 126 4.54 -6.40 4.26
N ALA A 127 4.13 -5.81 3.14
CA ALA A 127 4.96 -4.86 2.41
C ALA A 127 4.19 -3.62 1.94
N PHE A 128 4.72 -2.46 2.27
CA PHE A 128 4.31 -1.18 1.72
C PHE A 128 5.15 -0.91 0.48
N ALA A 129 4.50 -0.63 -0.65
CA ALA A 129 5.16 -0.47 -1.92
C ALA A 129 4.68 0.80 -2.63
N HIS A 130 5.64 1.58 -3.10
CA HIS A 130 5.40 2.88 -3.72
C HIS A 130 6.34 3.08 -4.91
N PHE A 131 5.83 3.70 -5.97
CA PHE A 131 6.61 4.01 -7.16
C PHE A 131 7.27 5.38 -7.02
N TYR A 132 8.53 5.34 -6.62
CA TYR A 132 9.36 6.53 -6.55
C TYR A 132 9.89 6.88 -7.94
N LYS A 133 9.72 8.14 -8.35
CA LYS A 133 10.42 8.71 -9.49
C LYS A 133 11.32 9.82 -8.98
N ASP A 134 12.60 9.76 -9.34
CA ASP A 134 13.52 10.85 -9.06
C ASP A 134 13.12 12.07 -9.92
N PRO A 135 12.78 13.22 -9.32
CA PRO A 135 12.36 14.41 -10.06
C PRO A 135 13.47 14.96 -10.97
N ASP A 136 14.75 14.69 -10.66
CA ASP A 136 15.90 15.21 -11.39
C ASP A 136 16.32 14.31 -12.56
N THR A 137 15.60 13.20 -12.79
CA THR A 137 15.90 12.24 -13.87
C THR A 137 14.72 12.00 -14.80
N SER A 138 15.03 11.66 -16.05
CA SER A 138 14.03 11.17 -17.02
C SER A 138 13.75 9.67 -16.89
N GLU A 139 14.32 9.01 -15.87
CA GLU A 139 14.18 7.56 -15.68
C GLU A 139 12.74 7.15 -15.33
N LEU A 140 12.45 5.88 -15.59
CA LEU A 140 11.15 5.29 -15.24
C LEU A 140 11.02 5.17 -13.72
N PRO A 141 9.80 5.36 -13.16
CA PRO A 141 9.55 5.15 -11.74
C PRO A 141 9.97 3.74 -11.30
N ILE A 142 10.69 3.68 -10.19
CA ILE A 142 11.15 2.44 -9.57
C ILE A 142 10.25 2.07 -8.40
N LEU A 143 9.88 0.79 -8.31
CA LEU A 143 9.13 0.29 -7.17
C LEU A 143 10.08 0.21 -5.97
N ARG A 144 9.73 0.92 -4.91
CA ARG A 144 10.38 0.87 -3.61
C ARG A 144 9.43 0.14 -2.66
N VAL A 145 9.99 -0.76 -1.87
CA VAL A 145 9.24 -1.63 -0.97
C VAL A 145 9.82 -1.47 0.42
N LEU A 146 8.96 -1.38 1.43
CA LEU A 146 9.26 -1.45 2.84
C LEU A 146 8.45 -2.62 3.39
N GLY A 147 9.12 -3.73 3.70
CA GLY A 147 8.43 -4.96 4.13
C GLY A 147 9.08 -5.60 5.35
N TRP A 148 8.25 -6.35 6.08
CA TRP A 148 8.64 -7.12 7.25
C TRP A 148 7.84 -8.42 7.36
N ASP A 149 8.44 -9.43 7.99
CA ASP A 149 7.78 -10.67 8.37
C ASP A 149 8.12 -11.06 9.82
N GLY A 150 7.58 -12.18 10.31
CA GLY A 150 7.89 -12.71 11.65
C GLY A 150 9.31 -13.28 11.81
N GLY A 151 10.03 -13.53 10.71
CA GLY A 151 11.41 -14.03 10.69
C GLY A 151 12.46 -12.92 10.79
N ASP A 152 12.08 -11.66 10.58
CA ASP A 152 12.98 -10.52 10.62
C ASP A 152 13.56 -10.24 12.01
N THR A 153 14.81 -9.72 12.02
CA THR A 153 15.48 -9.37 13.26
C THR A 153 14.73 -8.25 14.00
N PRO A 154 14.76 -8.22 15.34
CA PRO A 154 14.12 -7.13 16.11
C PRO A 154 14.58 -5.73 15.68
N LEU A 155 15.86 -5.58 15.30
CA LEU A 155 16.41 -4.32 14.80
C LEU A 155 15.81 -3.90 13.46
N LYS A 156 15.63 -4.83 12.51
CA LYS A 156 14.97 -4.52 11.24
C LYS A 156 13.52 -4.11 11.47
N VAL A 157 12.78 -4.88 12.27
CA VAL A 157 11.38 -4.57 12.59
C VAL A 157 11.25 -3.20 13.26
N ALA A 158 12.07 -2.91 14.27
CA ALA A 158 12.06 -1.61 14.95
C ALA A 158 12.41 -0.44 14.01
N HIS A 159 13.33 -0.67 13.07
CA HIS A 159 13.65 0.34 12.06
C HIS A 159 12.47 0.58 11.10
N VAL A 160 11.82 -0.48 10.62
CA VAL A 160 10.63 -0.37 9.76
C VAL A 160 9.50 0.35 10.49
N ASP A 161 9.22 -0.02 11.73
CA ASP A 161 8.21 0.62 12.60
C ASP A 161 8.49 2.11 12.77
N HIS A 162 9.73 2.48 13.06
CA HIS A 162 10.15 3.87 13.15
C HIS A 162 9.94 4.64 11.84
N VAL A 163 10.28 4.05 10.69
CA VAL A 163 10.04 4.68 9.37
C VAL A 163 8.55 4.86 9.12
N LEU A 164 7.72 3.85 9.40
CA LEU A 164 6.26 3.94 9.24
C LEU A 164 5.68 5.05 10.12
N ARG A 165 6.00 5.08 11.40
CA ARG A 165 5.49 6.10 12.35
C ARG A 165 5.95 7.52 12.03
N SER A 166 7.15 7.68 11.48
CA SER A 166 7.70 9.01 11.18
C SER A 166 7.31 9.54 9.79
N ARG A 167 6.87 8.67 8.87
CA ARG A 167 6.64 9.03 7.47
C ARG A 167 5.27 8.66 6.93
N LEU A 168 4.67 7.58 7.40
CA LEU A 168 3.34 7.13 6.99
C LEU A 168 2.28 7.33 8.06
N ASN A 169 2.55 8.11 9.11
CA ASN A 169 1.49 8.62 9.96
C ASN A 169 0.58 9.60 9.21
N TRP A 170 -0.66 9.71 9.67
CA TRP A 170 -1.60 10.67 9.13
C TRP A 170 -1.08 12.10 9.33
N PRO A 171 -1.17 12.97 8.31
CA PRO A 171 -0.63 14.32 8.43
C PRO A 171 -1.44 15.15 9.42
N GLU A 172 -0.75 15.96 10.23
CA GLU A 172 -1.40 16.94 11.13
C GLU A 172 -2.27 17.96 10.37
N LYS A 173 -1.92 18.25 9.11
CA LYS A 173 -2.64 19.15 8.21
C LYS A 173 -3.03 18.43 6.91
N PRO A 174 -4.09 17.62 6.90
CA PRO A 174 -4.49 16.81 5.73
C PRO A 174 -4.82 17.63 4.47
N THR A 175 -5.08 18.92 4.60
CA THR A 175 -5.33 19.83 3.47
C THR A 175 -4.05 20.29 2.76
N ASP A 176 -2.86 20.14 3.38
CA ASP A 176 -1.59 20.43 2.72
C ASP A 176 -1.10 19.19 1.96
N HIS A 177 -1.63 19.03 0.75
CA HIS A 177 -1.36 17.85 -0.09
C HIS A 177 0.10 17.77 -0.56
N ALA A 178 0.82 18.89 -0.60
CA ALA A 178 2.23 18.91 -1.00
C ALA A 178 3.11 18.38 0.14
N ALA A 179 2.87 18.85 1.37
CA ALA A 179 3.55 18.35 2.56
C ALA A 179 3.25 16.86 2.77
N TRP A 180 1.99 16.45 2.62
CA TRP A 180 1.58 15.05 2.77
C TRP A 180 2.29 14.12 1.77
N ARG A 181 2.33 14.49 0.48
CA ARG A 181 3.07 13.71 -0.53
C ARG A 181 4.54 13.59 -0.18
N SER A 182 5.18 14.70 0.21
CA SER A 182 6.59 14.72 0.59
C SER A 182 6.89 13.83 1.80
N GLN A 183 6.02 13.88 2.83
CA GLN A 183 6.12 13.07 4.04
C GLN A 183 6.07 11.57 3.72
N TRP A 184 5.01 11.14 3.01
CA TRP A 184 4.78 9.72 2.73
C TRP A 184 5.77 9.14 1.71
N ALA A 185 6.07 9.88 0.63
CA ALA A 185 7.12 9.46 -0.33
C ALA A 185 8.50 9.35 0.36
N GLY A 186 8.71 10.14 1.43
CA GLY A 186 9.90 10.09 2.27
C GLY A 186 10.18 8.72 2.91
N ALA A 187 9.16 7.88 3.13
CA ALA A 187 9.33 6.51 3.63
C ALA A 187 10.11 5.60 2.66
N PHE A 188 10.12 5.95 1.37
CA PHE A 188 10.59 5.08 0.29
C PHE A 188 11.91 5.54 -0.35
N ARG A 189 12.62 6.48 0.27
CA ARG A 189 13.89 7.03 -0.23
C ARG A 189 15.00 5.99 -0.34
N HIS A 190 15.03 5.03 0.58
CA HIS A 190 16.03 3.97 0.61
C HIS A 190 15.47 2.65 0.06
N ARG A 191 16.32 1.87 -0.61
CA ARG A 191 15.93 0.52 -1.04
C ARG A 191 15.98 -0.41 0.17
N PHE A 192 14.84 -0.71 0.78
CA PHE A 192 14.77 -1.87 1.66
C PHE A 192 14.74 -3.09 0.77
N THR A 193 15.85 -3.82 0.73
CA THR A 193 15.89 -5.10 0.06
C THR A 193 15.39 -6.11 1.07
N SER A 194 14.10 -6.43 1.03
CA SER A 194 13.65 -7.77 1.44
C SER A 194 14.34 -8.76 0.50
N ARG A 195 14.79 -9.92 1.00
CA ARG A 195 15.38 -10.97 0.15
C ARG A 195 14.24 -11.47 -0.77
N PHE A 196 14.12 -10.89 -1.95
CA PHE A 196 13.20 -11.34 -3.01
C PHE A 196 13.69 -12.63 -3.66
#